data_AF-A0A963ZIG3-F1
#
_entry.id   AF-A0A963ZIG3-F1
#
_cell.length_a   1.000
_cell.length_b   1.000
_cell.length_c   1.000
_cell.angle_alpha   90.00
_cell.angle_beta   90.00
_cell.angle_gamma   90.00
#
_symmetry.space_group_name_H-M   'P 1'
#
loop_
_entity.id
_entity.type
_entity.pdbx_description
1 polymer ?
#
loop_
_entity_poly.entity_id
_entity_poly.type
_entity_poly.pdbx_seq_one_letter_code
_entity_poly.pdbx_strand_id
1 'polypeptide(L)'
;MKLNSMLLLPLIAVLFVSCSNYGEKLEFNKGEVYYTEGISQEMAEKLGNFLVTSGYFDGNPKSVQLTKDGEKGYLFRMVFQEEAINDPQYEQLAKMFSWQISQEILSGEPVTMEFTDDTFKTQKSIAFEPMPQPPMEEEGIPQDSMAAEGDQDSSAAE
;
A
#
# COMPACT_ATOMS: atom_id res chain seq x y z
N MET A 1 40.62 12.18 -62.60
CA MET A 1 39.91 11.01 -62.06
C MET A 1 39.78 11.16 -60.55
N LYS A 2 38.53 11.16 -60.07
CA LYS A 2 38.01 10.77 -58.74
C LYS A 2 38.80 11.16 -57.48
N LEU A 3 38.34 12.24 -56.85
CA LEU A 3 38.50 12.51 -55.43
C LEU A 3 37.40 11.76 -54.68
N ASN A 4 37.72 10.64 -54.03
CA ASN A 4 36.81 9.91 -53.15
C ASN A 4 37.48 9.72 -51.78
N SER A 5 37.51 10.77 -50.97
CA SER A 5 37.66 10.62 -49.52
C SER A 5 36.26 10.68 -48.93
N MET A 6 35.55 9.57 -49.07
CA MET A 6 34.19 9.37 -48.58
C MET A 6 34.24 9.28 -47.05
N LEU A 7 33.72 10.33 -46.44
CA LEU A 7 33.29 10.48 -45.05
C LEU A 7 33.14 9.16 -44.27
N LEU A 8 34.07 8.88 -43.36
CA LEU A 8 33.96 7.78 -42.39
C LEU A 8 33.17 8.31 -41.19
N LEU A 9 31.84 8.22 -41.29
CA LEU A 9 30.89 8.56 -40.22
C LEU A 9 31.06 7.54 -39.09
N PRO A 10 31.36 7.93 -37.84
CA PRO A 10 31.34 6.97 -36.74
C PRO A 10 29.87 6.62 -36.50
N LEU A 11 29.53 5.34 -36.71
CA LEU A 11 28.29 4.72 -36.30
C LEU A 11 28.26 4.71 -34.76
N ILE A 12 27.89 5.85 -34.16
CA ILE A 12 27.57 5.93 -32.74
C ILE A 12 26.24 5.17 -32.57
N ALA A 13 26.34 3.89 -32.25
CA ALA A 13 25.24 3.12 -31.72
C ALA A 13 24.94 3.67 -30.32
N VAL A 14 24.02 4.64 -30.25
CA VAL A 14 23.44 5.08 -28.98
C VAL A 14 22.62 3.90 -28.46
N LEU A 15 23.22 3.10 -27.59
CA LEU A 15 22.50 2.15 -26.75
C LEU A 15 21.64 3.00 -25.80
N PHE A 16 20.36 3.14 -26.12
CA PHE A 16 19.36 3.62 -25.17
C PHE A 16 19.25 2.58 -24.05
N VAL A 17 20.13 2.71 -23.05
CA VAL A 17 19.97 2.01 -21.78
C VAL A 17 18.76 2.65 -21.10
N SER A 18 17.58 2.11 -21.36
CA SER A 18 16.40 2.38 -20.55
C SER A 18 16.59 1.62 -19.22
N CYS A 19 17.39 2.18 -18.33
CA CYS A 19 17.48 1.72 -16.95
C CYS A 19 16.35 2.37 -16.16
N SER A 20 15.16 1.76 -16.16
CA SER A 20 14.21 2.00 -15.09
C SER A 20 14.63 1.19 -13.87
N ASN A 21 15.23 1.85 -12.87
CA ASN A 21 15.54 1.22 -11.60
C ASN A 21 14.33 1.34 -10.66
N TYR A 22 13.51 0.30 -10.60
CA TYR A 22 12.37 0.24 -9.68
C TYR A 22 12.76 -0.18 -8.26
N GLY A 23 14.04 -0.48 -8.02
CA GLY A 23 14.54 -1.02 -6.76
C GLY A 23 14.63 -2.55 -6.76
N GLU A 24 14.76 -3.11 -5.58
CA GLU A 24 14.77 -4.56 -5.35
C GLU A 24 13.36 -5.13 -5.45
N LYS A 25 13.24 -6.40 -5.85
CA LYS A 25 11.95 -7.06 -6.13
C LYS A 25 11.74 -8.28 -5.25
N LEU A 26 10.55 -8.39 -4.67
CA LEU A 26 10.02 -9.59 -4.03
C LEU A 26 8.73 -10.03 -4.72
N GLU A 27 8.47 -11.33 -4.75
CA GLU A 27 7.29 -11.91 -5.40
C GLU A 27 6.37 -12.60 -4.38
N PHE A 28 5.06 -12.33 -4.45
CA PHE A 28 4.03 -12.86 -3.55
C PHE A 28 2.76 -13.19 -4.32
N ASN A 29 2.38 -14.46 -4.38
CA ASN A 29 1.17 -14.90 -5.10
C ASN A 29 1.01 -14.29 -6.51
N LYS A 30 2.10 -14.29 -7.30
CA LYS A 30 2.25 -13.65 -8.62
C LYS A 30 2.18 -12.11 -8.64
N GLY A 31 1.98 -11.47 -7.50
CA GLY A 31 2.22 -10.04 -7.32
C GLY A 31 3.69 -9.74 -7.12
N GLU A 32 4.10 -8.53 -7.48
CA GLU A 32 5.47 -8.03 -7.32
C GLU A 32 5.48 -6.82 -6.39
N VAL A 33 6.35 -6.86 -5.39
CA VAL A 33 6.65 -5.71 -4.53
C VAL A 33 8.05 -5.23 -4.88
N TYR A 34 8.14 -4.01 -5.40
CA TYR A 34 9.39 -3.31 -5.59
C TYR A 34 9.66 -2.40 -4.38
N TYR A 35 10.91 -2.31 -3.93
CA TYR A 35 11.30 -1.39 -2.87
C TYR A 35 12.66 -0.75 -3.12
N THR A 36 12.80 0.52 -2.75
CA THR A 36 14.01 1.31 -2.99
C THR A 36 14.84 1.46 -1.72
N GLU A 37 16.00 2.12 -1.84
CA GLU A 37 16.79 2.58 -0.70
C GLU A 37 15.90 3.36 0.30
N GLY A 38 16.17 3.15 1.60
CA GLY A 38 15.36 3.70 2.68
C GLY A 38 14.19 2.81 3.12
N ILE A 39 13.92 1.71 2.41
CA ILE A 39 12.96 0.67 2.79
C ILE A 39 13.72 -0.62 3.12
N SER A 40 13.47 -1.21 4.29
CA SER A 40 14.07 -2.51 4.61
C SER A 40 13.35 -3.65 3.90
N GLN A 41 14.08 -4.74 3.62
CA GLN A 41 13.46 -5.96 3.08
C GLN A 41 12.34 -6.48 3.99
N GLU A 42 12.48 -6.39 5.31
CA GLU A 42 11.42 -6.78 6.26
C GLU A 42 10.12 -5.97 6.05
N MET A 43 10.22 -4.65 5.81
CA MET A 43 9.04 -3.83 5.50
C MET A 43 8.40 -4.25 4.18
N ALA A 44 9.21 -4.53 3.16
CA ALA A 44 8.72 -5.02 1.87
C ALA A 44 8.05 -6.41 1.98
N GLU A 45 8.58 -7.30 2.83
CA GLU A 45 7.98 -8.60 3.14
C GLU A 45 6.65 -8.47 3.87
N LYS A 46 6.57 -7.61 4.89
CA LYS A 46 5.30 -7.31 5.58
C LYS A 46 4.26 -6.76 4.61
N LEU A 47 4.66 -5.85 3.73
CA LEU A 47 3.78 -5.32 2.69
C LEU A 47 3.28 -6.41 1.74
N GLY A 48 4.17 -7.26 1.23
CA GLY A 48 3.79 -8.37 0.35
C GLY A 48 2.77 -9.31 1.01
N ASN A 49 3.01 -9.70 2.26
CA ASN A 49 2.09 -10.55 3.02
C ASN A 49 0.74 -9.86 3.30
N PHE A 50 0.75 -8.57 3.61
CA PHE A 50 -0.46 -7.75 3.76
C PHE A 50 -1.28 -7.73 2.45
N LEU A 51 -0.62 -7.55 1.30
CA LEU A 51 -1.30 -7.52 0.01
C LEU A 51 -1.88 -8.88 -0.41
N VAL A 52 -1.26 -9.99 -0.01
CA VAL A 52 -1.86 -11.33 -0.16
C VAL A 52 -3.07 -11.48 0.76
N THR A 53 -2.94 -11.11 2.03
CA THR A 53 -3.99 -11.31 3.04
C THR A 53 -5.22 -10.43 2.80
N SER A 54 -5.02 -9.20 2.31
CA SER A 54 -6.10 -8.29 1.90
C SER A 54 -6.81 -8.73 0.61
N GLY A 55 -6.28 -9.75 -0.08
CA GLY A 55 -6.80 -10.22 -1.37
C GLY A 55 -6.38 -9.35 -2.56
N TYR A 56 -5.53 -8.34 -2.38
CA TYR A 56 -5.02 -7.55 -3.50
C TYR A 56 -4.13 -8.38 -4.43
N PHE A 57 -3.20 -9.17 -3.87
CA PHE A 57 -2.47 -10.19 -4.61
C PHE A 57 -3.27 -11.49 -4.64
N ASP A 58 -4.12 -11.60 -5.66
CA ASP A 58 -5.14 -12.64 -5.86
C ASP A 58 -4.69 -13.77 -6.81
N GLY A 59 -3.41 -13.82 -7.18
CA GLY A 59 -2.88 -14.79 -8.14
C GLY A 59 -2.84 -14.27 -9.58
N ASN A 60 -3.24 -13.02 -9.82
CA ASN A 60 -3.02 -12.31 -11.08
C ASN A 60 -1.78 -11.40 -10.99
N PRO A 61 -1.04 -11.19 -12.10
CA PRO A 61 0.10 -10.29 -12.13
C PRO A 61 -0.30 -8.85 -11.77
N LYS A 62 0.31 -8.30 -10.72
CA LYS A 62 0.16 -6.93 -10.26
C LYS A 62 1.50 -6.47 -9.69
N SER A 63 1.83 -5.20 -9.84
CA SER A 63 3.08 -4.65 -9.32
C SER A 63 2.79 -3.42 -8.47
N VAL A 64 3.48 -3.31 -7.34
CA VAL A 64 3.44 -2.15 -6.46
C VAL A 64 4.87 -1.74 -6.12
N GLN A 65 5.05 -0.49 -5.67
CA GLN A 65 6.34 -0.02 -5.20
C GLN A 65 6.21 0.71 -3.86
N LEU A 66 7.06 0.37 -2.90
CA LEU A 66 7.23 1.13 -1.66
C LEU A 66 8.56 1.88 -1.72
N THR A 67 8.52 3.19 -1.54
CA THR A 67 9.73 4.03 -1.57
C THR A 67 9.69 5.07 -0.47
N LYS A 68 10.87 5.61 -0.13
CA LYS A 68 11.01 6.72 0.80
C LYS A 68 11.61 7.91 0.06
N ASP A 69 10.80 8.93 -0.13
CA ASP A 69 11.21 10.21 -0.70
C ASP A 69 11.63 11.16 0.42
N GLY A 70 12.76 11.85 0.25
CA GLY A 70 13.31 12.70 1.30
C GLY A 70 12.44 13.90 1.69
N GLU A 71 11.58 14.36 0.79
CA GLU A 71 10.67 15.49 1.04
C GLU A 71 9.24 15.02 1.38
N LYS A 72 8.76 13.98 0.69
CA LYS A 72 7.38 13.49 0.80
C LYS A 72 7.20 12.34 1.81
N GLY A 73 8.29 11.77 2.33
CA GLY A 73 8.24 10.62 3.22
C GLY A 73 7.92 9.32 2.46
N TYR A 74 7.19 8.40 3.08
CA TYR A 74 6.84 7.14 2.43
C TYR A 74 5.82 7.35 1.31
N LEU A 75 6.08 6.70 0.17
CA LEU A 75 5.17 6.62 -0.97
C LEU A 75 4.86 5.14 -1.24
N PHE A 76 3.57 4.81 -1.29
CA PHE A 76 3.10 3.52 -1.78
C PHE A 76 2.44 3.70 -3.15
N ARG A 77 3.08 3.13 -4.17
CA ARG A 77 2.74 3.29 -5.59
C ARG A 77 2.03 2.06 -6.11
N MET A 78 0.88 2.29 -6.73
CA MET A 78 0.04 1.25 -7.30
C MET A 78 -0.25 1.56 -8.77
N VAL A 79 -0.14 0.54 -9.61
CA VAL A 79 -0.49 0.65 -11.04
C VAL A 79 -2.02 0.72 -11.18
N PHE A 80 -2.51 1.77 -11.84
CA PHE A 80 -3.93 1.98 -12.13
C PHE A 80 -4.14 2.23 -13.63
N GLN A 81 -5.30 1.79 -14.14
CA GLN A 81 -5.78 2.20 -15.46
C GLN A 81 -6.37 3.61 -15.38
N GLU A 82 -6.26 4.39 -16.45
CA GLU A 82 -6.61 5.82 -16.47
C GLU A 82 -8.05 6.09 -16.02
N GLU A 83 -8.97 5.19 -16.35
CA GLU A 83 -10.39 5.26 -16.00
C GLU A 83 -10.63 5.14 -14.49
N ALA A 84 -9.75 4.43 -13.76
CA ALA A 84 -9.88 4.20 -12.33
C ALA A 84 -9.26 5.32 -11.47
N ILE A 85 -8.37 6.15 -12.04
CA ILE A 85 -7.62 7.20 -11.31
C ILE A 85 -8.55 8.27 -10.71
N ASN A 86 -9.67 8.54 -11.38
CA ASN A 86 -10.61 9.61 -11.02
C ASN A 86 -11.90 9.11 -10.37
N ASP A 87 -12.02 7.80 -10.12
CA ASP A 87 -13.21 7.24 -9.47
C ASP A 87 -13.08 7.39 -7.93
N PRO A 88 -14.04 8.08 -7.27
CA PRO A 88 -14.02 8.31 -5.82
C PRO A 88 -13.95 7.04 -4.98
N GLN A 89 -14.44 5.91 -5.48
CA GLN A 89 -14.40 4.63 -4.76
C GLN A 89 -12.96 4.14 -4.59
N TYR A 90 -12.13 4.27 -5.63
CA TYR A 90 -10.71 3.91 -5.55
C TYR A 90 -9.92 4.89 -4.69
N GLU A 91 -10.30 6.16 -4.68
CA GLU A 91 -9.71 7.13 -3.74
C GLU A 91 -9.99 6.76 -2.28
N GLN A 92 -11.22 6.37 -1.97
CA GLN A 92 -11.58 5.92 -0.62
C GLN A 92 -10.84 4.63 -0.23
N LEU A 93 -10.74 3.68 -1.15
CA LEU A 93 -9.95 2.46 -0.93
C LEU A 93 -8.47 2.77 -0.69
N ALA A 94 -7.91 3.72 -1.46
CA ALA A 94 -6.53 4.17 -1.28
C ALA A 94 -6.31 4.80 0.11
N LYS A 95 -7.24 5.62 0.60
CA LYS A 95 -7.17 6.18 1.96
C LYS A 95 -7.19 5.08 3.04
N MET A 96 -8.03 4.05 2.86
CA MET A 96 -8.07 2.90 3.77
C MET A 96 -6.74 2.12 3.76
N PHE A 97 -6.21 1.80 2.58
CA PHE A 97 -4.93 1.10 2.44
C PHE A 97 -3.77 1.93 3.01
N SER A 98 -3.75 3.24 2.75
CA SER A 98 -2.79 4.18 3.32
C SER A 98 -2.75 4.10 4.84
N TRP A 99 -3.93 4.10 5.48
CA TRP A 99 -4.03 3.96 6.93
C TRP A 99 -3.53 2.60 7.43
N GLN A 100 -3.95 1.49 6.80
CA GLN A 100 -3.52 0.15 7.22
C GLN A 100 -2.00 -0.05 7.05
N ILE A 101 -1.44 0.38 5.92
CA ILE A 101 0.01 0.31 5.66
C ILE A 101 0.78 1.14 6.69
N SER A 102 0.30 2.35 6.98
CA SER A 102 0.89 3.20 8.01
C SER A 102 0.97 2.47 9.35
N GLN A 103 -0.15 1.92 9.83
CA GLN A 103 -0.22 1.29 11.14
C GLN A 103 0.51 -0.06 11.23
N GLU A 104 0.35 -0.92 10.24
CA GLU A 104 0.80 -2.31 10.30
C GLU A 104 2.24 -2.50 9.82
N ILE A 105 2.72 -1.63 8.92
CA ILE A 105 4.01 -1.80 8.23
C ILE A 105 4.97 -0.68 8.60
N LEU A 106 4.49 0.57 8.66
CA LEU A 106 5.31 1.76 8.86
C LEU A 106 5.31 2.28 10.30
N SER A 107 4.80 1.49 11.26
CA SER A 107 4.76 1.84 12.69
C SER A 107 4.07 3.18 12.98
N GLY A 108 3.03 3.50 12.21
CA GLY A 108 2.26 4.73 12.29
C GLY A 108 2.85 5.93 11.52
N GLU A 109 3.96 5.77 10.80
CA GLU A 109 4.46 6.83 9.92
C GLU A 109 3.51 7.04 8.71
N PRO A 110 3.27 8.29 8.29
CA PRO A 110 2.35 8.60 7.20
C PRO A 110 2.86 8.06 5.86
N VAL A 111 1.94 7.60 5.00
CA VAL A 111 2.24 7.13 3.66
C VAL A 111 1.32 7.76 2.62
N THR A 112 1.91 8.37 1.61
CA THR A 112 1.16 8.90 0.46
C THR A 112 0.90 7.78 -0.52
N MET A 113 -0.34 7.66 -0.97
CA MET A 113 -0.70 6.74 -2.04
C MET A 113 -0.46 7.43 -3.37
N GLU A 114 0.23 6.76 -4.29
CA GLU A 114 0.44 7.27 -5.65
C GLU A 114 -0.18 6.28 -6.65
N PHE A 115 -1.14 6.77 -7.44
CA PHE A 115 -1.64 6.05 -8.60
C PHE A 115 -0.69 6.31 -9.75
N THR A 116 -0.18 5.23 -10.34
CA THR A 116 0.85 5.29 -11.37
C THR A 116 0.43 4.56 -12.64
N ASP A 117 1.15 4.81 -13.72
CA ASP A 117 1.18 3.89 -14.87
C ASP A 117 1.99 2.62 -14.55
N ASP A 118 2.14 1.74 -15.54
CA ASP A 118 2.89 0.47 -15.46
C ASP A 118 4.41 0.66 -15.36
N THR A 119 4.89 1.90 -15.51
CA THR A 119 6.30 2.28 -15.31
C THR A 119 6.55 3.00 -13.98
N PHE A 120 5.57 2.96 -13.06
CA PHE A 120 5.56 3.67 -11.78
C PHE A 120 5.68 5.20 -11.90
N LYS A 121 5.28 5.78 -13.03
CA LYS A 121 5.17 7.24 -13.15
C LYS A 121 3.86 7.71 -12.51
N THR A 122 3.97 8.63 -11.56
CA THR A 122 2.83 9.17 -10.82
C THR A 122 1.86 9.93 -11.72
N GLN A 123 0.59 9.55 -11.64
CA GLN A 123 -0.54 10.19 -12.33
C GLN A 123 -1.44 10.95 -11.33
N LYS A 124 -1.58 10.44 -10.10
CA LYS A 124 -2.32 11.09 -9.00
C LYS A 124 -1.70 10.72 -7.65
N SER A 125 -1.74 11.64 -6.69
CA SER A 125 -1.29 11.41 -5.31
C SER A 125 -2.43 11.67 -4.34
N ILE A 126 -2.64 10.75 -3.40
CA ILE A 126 -3.58 10.88 -2.28
C ILE A 126 -2.75 10.97 -1.00
N ALA A 127 -2.78 12.13 -0.35
CA ALA A 127 -2.06 12.35 0.90
C ALA A 127 -2.61 11.47 2.03
N PHE A 128 -1.75 11.09 2.96
CA PHE A 128 -2.17 10.41 4.18
C PHE A 128 -3.14 11.28 4.98
N GLU A 129 -4.30 10.74 5.29
CA GLU A 129 -5.26 11.33 6.21
C GLU A 129 -5.48 10.32 7.35
N PRO A 130 -5.18 10.67 8.61
CA PRO A 130 -5.48 9.78 9.71
C PRO A 130 -7.00 9.56 9.75
N MET A 131 -7.43 8.30 9.61
CA MET A 131 -8.85 8.00 9.68
C MET A 131 -9.36 8.36 11.08
N PRO A 132 -10.45 9.16 11.18
CA PRO A 132 -11.07 9.43 12.46
C PRO A 132 -11.49 8.08 13.05
N GLN A 133 -10.85 7.70 14.16
CA GLN A 133 -11.26 6.53 14.91
C GLN A 133 -12.69 6.79 15.39
N PRO A 134 -13.67 5.89 15.15
CA PRO A 134 -14.89 5.96 15.93
C PRO A 134 -14.48 5.94 17.41
N PRO A 135 -15.14 6.72 18.29
CA PRO A 135 -14.84 6.65 19.71
C PRO A 135 -14.87 5.17 20.07
N MET A 136 -13.79 4.65 20.66
CA MET A 136 -13.80 3.28 21.16
C MET A 136 -15.01 3.20 22.07
N GLU A 137 -16.06 2.50 21.66
CA GLU A 137 -17.13 2.13 22.56
C GLU A 137 -16.42 1.29 23.62
N GLU A 138 -16.19 1.92 24.77
CA GLU A 138 -15.80 1.24 25.98
C GLU A 138 -16.88 0.17 26.15
N GLU A 139 -16.57 -1.07 25.76
CA GLU A 139 -17.40 -2.25 25.97
C GLU A 139 -17.60 -2.37 27.49
N GLY A 140 -18.55 -1.59 27.99
CA GLY A 140 -19.04 -1.67 29.35
C GLY A 140 -19.68 -3.03 29.45
N ILE A 141 -18.94 -3.97 30.03
CA ILE A 141 -19.46 -5.25 30.48
C ILE A 141 -20.77 -4.92 31.23
N PRO A 142 -21.94 -5.42 30.78
CA PRO A 142 -23.18 -5.19 31.51
C PRO A 142 -23.02 -5.79 32.91
N GLN A 143 -22.86 -4.94 33.93
CA GLN A 143 -22.76 -5.35 35.33
C GLN A 143 -24.07 -5.95 35.88
N ASP A 144 -25.13 -5.99 35.07
CA ASP A 144 -26.48 -6.38 35.51
C ASP A 144 -26.79 -7.88 35.37
N SER A 145 -25.76 -8.73 35.20
CA SER A 145 -25.94 -10.20 35.20
C SER A 145 -25.77 -10.85 36.59
N MET A 146 -25.73 -10.05 37.67
CA MET A 146 -25.53 -10.54 39.03
C MET A 146 -26.61 -10.05 40.02
N ALA A 147 -27.88 -10.33 39.73
CA ALA A 147 -28.95 -10.23 40.73
C ALA A 147 -30.13 -11.14 40.37
N ALA A 148 -29.94 -12.45 40.44
CA ALA A 148 -31.06 -13.38 40.34
C ALA A 148 -30.82 -14.71 41.06
N GLU A 149 -30.44 -14.72 42.34
CA GLU A 149 -30.61 -15.92 43.19
C GLU A 149 -30.87 -15.55 44.65
N GLY A 150 -31.95 -16.10 45.22
CA GLY A 150 -32.11 -16.31 46.67
C GLY A 150 -33.07 -15.38 47.39
N ASP A 151 -34.35 -15.76 47.49
CA ASP A 151 -34.94 -16.15 48.77
C ASP A 151 -36.41 -16.61 48.57
N GLN A 152 -36.56 -17.94 48.48
CA GLN A 152 -37.75 -18.61 48.96
C GLN A 152 -37.57 -18.78 50.47
N ASP A 153 -38.40 -18.14 51.30
CA ASP A 153 -38.78 -18.76 52.56
C ASP A 153 -40.25 -18.52 52.91
N SER A 154 -40.79 -19.61 53.41
CA SER A 154 -42.11 -19.97 53.85
C SER A 154 -42.51 -19.36 55.21
N SER A 155 -43.81 -19.12 55.41
CA SER A 155 -44.57 -19.22 56.67
C SER A 155 -46.00 -18.76 56.35
N ALA A 156 -47.02 -19.61 56.21
CA ALA A 156 -47.75 -20.38 57.23
C ALA A 156 -48.30 -19.52 58.40
N ALA A 157 -49.60 -19.70 58.66
CA ALA A 157 -50.42 -19.22 59.80
C ALA A 157 -50.79 -17.73 59.78
N GLU A 158 -52.04 -17.26 59.93
CA GLU A 158 -53.30 -17.81 60.48
C GLU A 158 -54.52 -17.28 59.71
#